data_AF-A0A0R3Q6V1-F1
#
_entry.id   AF-A0A0R3Q6V1-F1
#
_cell.length_a   1.000
_cell.length_b   1.000
_cell.length_c   1.000
_cell.angle_alpha   90.00
_cell.angle_beta   90.00
_cell.angle_gamma   90.00
#
_symmetry.space_group_name_H-M   'P 1'
#
loop_
_entity.id
_entity.type
_entity.pdbx_description
1 polymer ?
#
loop_
_entity_poly.entity_id
_entity_poly.type
_entity_poly.pdbx_seq_one_letter_code
_entity_poly.pdbx_strand_id
1 'polypeptide(L)'
;MDVVTATQQYISEMIRLAGPGMKVMMMDKCTTSAVSCVYAQSDMMQKEVYLFERIDSIALREPIKYLKCITFLRPTTENIHLLADELRFPKYGQYYIYFCNIISKTDVKALAEADDQETV
;
A
#
# COMPACT_ATOMS: atom_id res chain seq x y z
N MET A 1 1.87 19.41 -19.74
CA MET A 1 1.19 18.38 -18.94
C MET A 1 2.30 17.59 -18.27
N ASP A 2 2.50 17.79 -16.96
CA ASP A 2 3.64 17.20 -16.25
C ASP A 2 3.19 15.90 -15.55
N VAL A 3 3.73 14.78 -15.99
CA VAL A 3 3.40 13.44 -15.48
C VAL A 3 3.91 13.27 -14.05
N VAL A 4 5.00 13.95 -13.68
CA VAL A 4 5.55 13.93 -12.33
C VAL A 4 4.58 14.60 -11.37
N THR A 5 4.10 15.81 -11.71
CA THR A 5 3.13 16.53 -10.87
C THR A 5 1.82 15.77 -10.72
N ALA A 6 1.31 15.14 -11.79
CA ALA A 6 0.11 14.31 -11.70
C ALA A 6 0.32 13.11 -10.75
N THR A 7 1.44 12.43 -10.85
CA THR A 7 1.78 11.29 -9.96
C THR A 7 1.94 11.75 -8.51
N GLN A 8 2.56 12.92 -8.28
CA GLN A 8 2.67 13.52 -6.95
C GLN A 8 1.29 13.76 -6.34
N GLN A 9 0.36 14.31 -7.12
CA GLN A 9 -1.00 14.57 -6.67
C GLN A 9 -1.73 13.28 -6.28
N TYR A 10 -1.64 12.22 -7.07
CA TYR A 10 -2.25 10.93 -6.73
C TYR A 10 -1.72 10.37 -5.42
N ILE A 11 -0.40 10.31 -5.25
CA ILE A 11 0.20 9.78 -4.00
C ILE A 11 -0.16 10.68 -2.81
N SER A 12 -0.15 12.00 -2.99
CA SER A 12 -0.55 12.93 -1.94
C SER A 12 -2.00 12.73 -1.50
N GLU A 13 -2.89 12.43 -2.45
CA GLU A 13 -4.30 12.16 -2.16
C GLU A 13 -4.48 10.82 -1.45
N MET A 14 -3.76 9.78 -1.86
CA MET A 14 -3.74 8.48 -1.16
C MET A 14 -3.35 8.63 0.31
N ILE A 15 -2.30 9.41 0.59
CA ILE A 15 -1.82 9.67 1.94
C ILE A 15 -2.80 10.52 2.75
N ARG A 16 -3.52 11.45 2.09
CA ARG A 16 -4.55 12.28 2.70
C ARG A 16 -5.78 11.45 3.10
N LEU A 17 -6.22 10.54 2.25
CA LEU A 17 -7.35 9.64 2.49
C LEU A 17 -7.11 8.67 3.65
N ALA A 18 -5.85 8.25 3.86
CA ALA A 18 -5.48 7.44 5.03
C ALA A 18 -5.66 8.18 6.38
N GLY A 19 -5.90 9.50 6.35
CA GLY A 19 -6.10 10.33 7.54
C GLY A 19 -4.82 10.55 8.37
N PRO A 20 -4.88 11.23 9.51
CA PRO A 20 -3.71 11.45 10.36
C PRO A 20 -3.25 10.16 11.06
N GLY A 21 -1.98 10.11 11.45
CA GLY A 21 -1.37 9.01 12.18
C GLY A 21 -0.17 8.38 11.47
N MET A 22 0.54 7.49 12.19
CA MET A 22 1.71 6.81 11.64
C MET A 22 1.32 5.83 10.53
N LYS A 23 1.90 6.03 9.35
CA LYS A 23 1.63 5.23 8.16
C LYS A 23 2.84 4.41 7.73
N VAL A 24 2.53 3.23 7.24
CA VAL A 24 3.43 2.38 6.46
C VAL A 24 3.01 2.49 5.01
N MET A 25 3.96 2.67 4.10
CA MET A 25 3.72 2.52 2.67
C MET A 25 4.28 1.18 2.19
N MET A 26 3.39 0.30 1.74
CA MET A 26 3.74 -0.98 1.17
C MET A 26 3.71 -0.95 -0.35
N MET A 27 4.77 -1.46 -0.97
CA MET A 27 4.99 -1.35 -2.41
C MET A 27 5.50 -2.66 -3.02
N ASP A 28 5.32 -2.79 -4.34
CA ASP A 28 5.99 -3.78 -5.18
C ASP A 28 7.33 -3.21 -5.68
N LYS A 29 8.25 -4.06 -6.13
CA LYS A 29 9.55 -3.69 -6.72
C LYS A 29 9.42 -2.57 -7.75
N CYS A 30 8.40 -2.65 -8.61
CA CYS A 30 8.17 -1.67 -9.66
C CYS A 30 7.58 -0.36 -9.11
N THR A 31 6.64 -0.44 -8.18
CA THR A 31 6.00 0.76 -7.62
C THR A 31 6.95 1.52 -6.69
N THR A 32 7.86 0.83 -5.98
CA THR A 32 8.95 1.46 -5.22
C THR A 32 9.81 2.35 -6.09
N SER A 33 10.22 1.87 -7.28
CA SER A 33 11.00 2.70 -8.22
C SER A 33 10.21 3.91 -8.69
N ALA A 34 8.92 3.75 -9.01
CA ALA A 34 8.06 4.85 -9.43
C ALA A 34 7.92 5.92 -8.34
N VAL A 35 7.65 5.53 -7.09
CA VAL A 35 7.53 6.47 -5.96
C VAL A 35 8.86 7.17 -5.68
N SER A 36 9.97 6.43 -5.71
CA SER A 36 11.31 6.97 -5.47
C SER A 36 11.76 8.00 -6.53
N CYS A 37 11.22 7.95 -7.75
CA CYS A 37 11.51 8.96 -8.77
C CYS A 37 10.74 10.27 -8.57
N VAL A 38 9.63 10.22 -7.83
CA VAL A 38 8.63 11.30 -7.77
C VAL A 38 8.65 12.01 -6.41
N TYR A 39 9.07 11.32 -5.36
CA TYR A 39 9.14 11.84 -4.01
C TYR A 39 10.45 11.50 -3.32
N ALA A 40 11.00 12.47 -2.58
CA ALA A 40 12.08 12.22 -1.65
C ALA A 40 11.55 11.57 -0.36
N GLN A 41 12.41 10.78 0.30
CA GLN A 41 12.07 10.18 1.59
C GLN A 41 11.68 11.24 2.64
N SER A 42 12.35 12.40 2.63
CA SER A 42 12.05 13.52 3.52
C SER A 42 10.62 14.05 3.37
N ASP A 43 10.12 14.13 2.13
CA ASP A 43 8.76 14.61 1.85
C ASP A 43 7.70 13.62 2.34
N MET A 44 7.99 12.33 2.22
CA MET A 44 7.10 11.27 2.72
C MET A 44 7.03 11.26 4.24
N MET A 45 8.15 11.46 4.93
CA MET A 45 8.19 11.56 6.39
C MET A 45 7.37 12.75 6.90
N GLN A 46 7.41 13.90 6.19
CA GLN A 46 6.57 15.07 6.53
C GLN A 46 5.06 14.78 6.39
N LYS A 47 4.69 13.79 5.56
CA LYS A 47 3.31 13.34 5.37
C LYS A 47 2.93 12.16 6.28
N GLU A 48 3.70 11.92 7.33
CA GLU A 48 3.51 10.87 8.34
C GLU A 48 3.72 9.43 7.82
N VAL A 49 4.40 9.27 6.69
CA VAL A 49 4.82 7.95 6.18
C VAL A 49 6.24 7.68 6.65
N TYR A 50 6.38 6.81 7.65
CA TYR A 50 7.66 6.58 8.34
C TYR A 50 8.33 5.26 7.94
N LEU A 51 7.54 4.28 7.51
CA LEU A 51 8.02 2.93 7.17
C LEU A 51 7.69 2.65 5.70
N PHE A 52 8.66 2.06 5.01
CA PHE A 52 8.51 1.63 3.62
C PHE A 52 8.77 0.13 3.55
N GLU A 53 7.75 -0.60 3.16
CA GLU A 53 7.78 -2.06 3.14
C GLU A 53 7.58 -2.56 1.71
N ARG A 54 8.16 -3.73 1.43
CA ARG A 54 7.93 -4.44 0.18
C ARG A 54 7.02 -5.62 0.43
N ILE A 55 5.99 -5.79 -0.42
CA ILE A 55 5.07 -6.91 -0.32
C ILE A 55 5.77 -8.27 -0.49
N ASP A 56 6.81 -8.29 -1.34
CA ASP A 56 7.69 -9.43 -1.59
C ASP A 56 8.57 -9.80 -0.37
N SER A 57 8.73 -8.88 0.59
CA SER A 57 9.53 -9.16 1.79
C SER A 57 8.71 -9.94 2.80
N ILE A 58 8.95 -11.25 2.85
CA ILE A 58 8.46 -12.21 3.86
C ILE A 58 9.30 -12.09 5.14
N ALA A 59 9.76 -10.90 5.50
CA ALA A 59 10.42 -10.71 6.80
C ALA A 59 9.38 -10.87 7.92
N LEU A 60 9.81 -11.44 9.05
CA LEU A 60 9.12 -11.52 10.35
C LEU A 60 8.76 -10.11 10.82
N ARG A 61 7.68 -9.57 10.24
CA ARG A 61 7.15 -8.26 10.60
C ARG A 61 6.40 -8.42 11.92
N GLU A 62 6.86 -7.72 12.94
CA GLU A 62 6.14 -7.62 14.20
C GLU A 62 4.76 -6.99 13.93
N PRO A 63 3.68 -7.52 14.51
CA PRO A 63 2.35 -6.96 14.30
C PRO A 63 2.24 -5.61 15.00
N ILE A 64 2.21 -4.53 14.23
CA ILE A 64 2.08 -3.16 14.74
C ILE A 64 0.67 -2.65 14.43
N LYS A 65 -0.28 -3.04 15.29
CA LYS A 65 -1.72 -2.76 15.11
C LYS A 65 -2.13 -1.28 15.16
N TYR A 66 -1.27 -0.39 15.64
CA TYR A 66 -1.55 1.05 15.66
C TYR A 66 -1.18 1.77 14.36
N LEU A 67 -0.54 1.07 13.41
CA LEU A 67 -0.16 1.64 12.13
C LEU A 67 -1.25 1.42 11.08
N LYS A 68 -1.37 2.41 10.20
CA LYS A 68 -2.15 2.32 8.96
C LYS A 68 -1.24 1.92 7.82
N CYS A 69 -1.60 0.90 7.06
CA CYS A 69 -0.86 0.46 5.88
C CYS A 69 -1.49 1.07 4.64
N ILE A 70 -0.69 1.73 3.81
CA ILE A 70 -1.08 2.20 2.48
C ILE A 70 -0.37 1.31 1.47
N THR A 71 -1.12 0.47 0.79
CA THR A 71 -0.59 -0.50 -0.16
C THR A 71 -0.72 0.07 -1.56
N PHE A 72 0.40 0.25 -2.28
CA PHE A 72 0.41 0.71 -3.67
C PHE A 72 1.04 -0.34 -4.59
N LEU A 73 0.18 -1.09 -5.29
CA LEU A 73 0.56 -2.30 -6.01
C LEU A 73 0.07 -2.30 -7.45
N ARG A 74 0.70 -3.12 -8.29
CA ARG A 74 0.15 -3.45 -9.61
C ARG A 74 -0.84 -4.62 -9.46
N PRO A 75 -1.94 -4.64 -10.22
CA PRO A 75 -2.92 -5.75 -10.20
C PRO A 75 -2.37 -6.96 -10.97
N THR A 76 -1.26 -7.52 -10.51
CA THR A 76 -0.71 -8.78 -10.99
C THR A 76 -1.19 -9.90 -10.08
N THR A 77 -1.39 -11.10 -10.63
CA THR A 77 -1.85 -12.27 -9.88
C THR A 77 -0.96 -12.56 -8.68
N GLU A 78 0.36 -12.41 -8.84
CA GLU A 78 1.34 -12.57 -7.77
C GLU A 78 1.14 -11.57 -6.62
N ASN A 79 0.96 -10.27 -6.91
CA ASN A 79 0.71 -9.26 -5.89
C ASN A 79 -0.64 -9.46 -5.20
N ILE A 80 -1.66 -9.93 -5.94
CA ILE A 80 -2.98 -10.23 -5.37
C ILE A 80 -2.88 -11.40 -4.40
N HIS A 81 -2.13 -12.45 -4.73
CA HIS A 81 -1.91 -13.58 -3.82
C HIS A 81 -1.15 -13.16 -2.56
N LEU A 82 -0.04 -12.42 -2.71
CA LEU A 82 0.71 -11.92 -1.56
C LEU A 82 -0.14 -11.00 -0.67
N LEU A 83 -0.99 -10.16 -1.27
CA LEU A 83 -1.89 -9.29 -0.53
C LEU A 83 -2.98 -10.09 0.19
N ALA A 84 -3.54 -11.11 -0.45
CA ALA A 84 -4.52 -12.01 0.18
C ALA A 84 -3.92 -12.74 1.39
N ASP A 85 -2.68 -13.24 1.29
CA ASP A 85 -1.98 -13.84 2.43
C ASP A 85 -1.70 -12.84 3.56
N GLU A 86 -1.44 -11.57 3.22
CA GLU A 86 -1.26 -10.51 4.20
C GLU A 86 -2.57 -10.12 4.89
N LEU A 87 -3.70 -10.10 4.17
CA LEU A 87 -5.02 -9.83 4.73
C LEU A 87 -5.53 -10.94 5.65
N ARG A 88 -5.14 -12.20 5.38
CA ARG A 88 -5.43 -13.34 6.28
C ARG A 88 -4.75 -13.21 7.64
N PHE A 89 -3.53 -12.65 7.65
CA PHE A 89 -2.76 -12.42 8.87
C PHE A 89 -2.36 -10.94 8.98
N PRO A 90 -3.33 -10.05 9.24
CA PRO A 90 -3.10 -8.63 9.16
C PRO A 90 -2.14 -8.20 10.27
N LYS A 91 -1.04 -7.57 9.86
CA LYS A 91 -0.01 -7.06 10.76
C LYS A 91 -0.28 -5.61 11.17
N TYR A 92 -1.10 -4.90 10.41
CA TYR A 92 -1.46 -3.50 10.62
C TYR A 92 -2.94 -3.37 11.00
N GLY A 93 -3.33 -2.24 11.60
CA GLY A 93 -4.69 -2.04 12.10
C GLY A 93 -5.71 -1.67 11.02
N GLN A 94 -5.25 -1.04 9.94
CA GLN A 94 -6.08 -0.66 8.79
C GLN A 94 -5.25 -0.75 7.51
N TYR A 95 -5.86 -1.18 6.42
CA TYR A 95 -5.24 -1.29 5.10
C TYR A 95 -5.96 -0.42 4.07
N TYR A 96 -5.20 0.43 3.40
CA TYR A 96 -5.67 1.26 2.29
C TYR A 96 -5.05 0.72 1.01
N ILE A 97 -5.84 -0.02 0.23
CA ILE A 97 -5.35 -0.73 -0.96
C ILE A 97 -5.55 0.14 -2.21
N TYR A 98 -4.45 0.48 -2.88
CA TYR A 98 -4.44 1.23 -4.13
C TYR A 98 -3.74 0.42 -5.22
N PHE A 99 -4.43 0.25 -6.35
CA PHE A 99 -3.87 -0.39 -7.53
C PHE A 99 -3.42 0.63 -8.58
N CYS A 100 -2.31 0.36 -9.26
CA CYS A 100 -1.83 1.21 -10.36
C CYS A 100 -2.73 1.15 -11.61
N ASN A 101 -3.54 0.10 -11.75
CA ASN A 101 -4.40 -0.12 -12.91
C ASN A 101 -5.68 -0.84 -12.49
N ILE A 102 -6.60 -1.01 -13.44
CA ILE A 102 -7.89 -1.68 -13.25
C ILE A 102 -7.66 -3.13 -12.78
N ILE A 103 -8.38 -3.50 -11.73
CA ILE A 103 -8.43 -4.86 -11.18
C ILE A 103 -9.72 -5.57 -11.61
N SER A 104 -9.66 -6.88 -11.81
CA SER A 104 -10.84 -7.66 -12.18
C SER A 104 -11.78 -7.86 -10.99
N LYS A 105 -13.09 -8.01 -11.23
CA LYS A 105 -14.06 -8.28 -10.16
C LYS A 105 -13.80 -9.60 -9.44
N THR A 106 -13.17 -10.56 -10.12
CA THR A 106 -12.83 -11.87 -9.54
C THR A 106 -11.71 -11.72 -8.51
N ASP A 107 -10.69 -10.94 -8.83
CA ASP A 107 -9.57 -10.69 -7.92
C ASP A 107 -10.00 -9.88 -6.69
N VAL A 108 -10.90 -8.90 -6.88
CA VAL A 108 -11.49 -8.15 -5.76
C VAL A 108 -12.27 -9.07 -4.82
N LYS A 109 -13.02 -10.03 -5.36
CA LYS A 109 -13.71 -11.04 -4.55
C LYS A 109 -12.73 -11.92 -3.78
N ALA A 110 -11.66 -12.37 -4.43
CA ALA A 110 -10.65 -13.20 -3.77
C ALA A 110 -9.97 -12.45 -2.60
N LEU A 111 -9.72 -11.15 -2.74
CA LEU A 111 -9.21 -10.31 -1.66
C LEU A 111 -10.23 -10.13 -0.53
N ALA A 112 -11.51 -9.93 -0.87
CA ALA A 112 -12.58 -9.82 0.12
C ALA A 112 -12.81 -11.13 0.89
N GLU A 113 -12.67 -12.28 0.24
CA GLU A 113 -12.73 -13.60 0.90
C GLU A 113 -11.50 -13.87 1.79
N ALA A 114 -10.40 -13.16 1.57
CA ALA A 114 -9.19 -13.29 2.38
C ALA A 114 -9.15 -12.34 3.59
N ASP A 115 -9.99 -11.29 3.62
CA ASP A 115 -10.09 -10.33 4.72
C ASP A 115 -11.09 -10.80 5.79
N ASP A 116 -10.70 -11.82 6.57
CA ASP A 116 -11.50 -12.33 7.70
C ASP A 116 -11.62 -11.34 8.88
N GLN A 117 -10.76 -10.31 8.94
CA GLN A 117 -10.69 -9.38 10.07
C GLN A 117 -11.29 -7.99 9.78
N GLU A 118 -11.93 -7.80 8.61
CA GLU A 118 -12.56 -6.54 8.19
C GLU A 118 -11.62 -5.33 8.37
N THR A 119 -10.38 -5.47 7.91
CA THR A 119 -9.32 -4.48 8.13
C THR A 119 -9.16 -3.49 6.97
N VAL A 120 -9.93 -3.67 5.89
CA VAL A 120 -9.87 -2.92 4.62
C VAL A 120 -11.07 -1.98 4.45
#